data_AF-A0A1F8EIY2-F1
#
_entry.id   AF-A0A1F8EIY2-F1
#
_cell.length_a   1.000
_cell.length_b   1.000
_cell.length_c   1.000
_cell.angle_alpha   90.00
_cell.angle_beta   90.00
_cell.angle_gamma   90.00
#
_symmetry.space_group_name_H-M   'P 1'
#
loop_
_entity.id
_entity.type
_entity.pdbx_description
1 polymer ?
#
loop_
_entity_poly.entity_id
_entity_poly.type
_entity_poly.pdbx_seq_one_letter_code
_entity_poly.pdbx_strand_id
1 'polypeptide(L)'
;MQSNQNKLLLALIIILGLAAGYIYYSQFSFSSSPVVAPLPISAKDDLKKFETLKINFSILDNAKYKSLEVFGESPVVPGVTGKKDIFAPF
;
A
#
# COMPACT_ATOMS: atom_id res chain seq x y z
N MET A 1 -47.34 31.19 -23.64
CA MET A 1 -47.05 30.91 -22.21
C MET A 1 -46.18 29.67 -22.00
N GLN A 2 -46.31 28.62 -22.82
CA GLN A 2 -45.56 27.36 -22.68
C GLN A 2 -44.03 27.48 -22.83
N SER A 3 -43.52 28.35 -23.72
CA SER A 3 -42.06 28.48 -23.92
C SER A 3 -41.33 29.14 -22.74
N ASN A 4 -42.00 30.03 -22.00
CA ASN A 4 -41.40 30.65 -20.80
C ASN A 4 -41.30 29.66 -19.63
N GLN A 5 -42.29 28.76 -19.50
CA GLN A 5 -42.23 27.70 -18.49
C GLN A 5 -41.10 26.71 -18.79
N ASN A 6 -40.90 26.35 -20.06
CA ASN A 6 -39.79 25.47 -20.45
C ASN A 6 -38.42 26.12 -20.20
N LYS A 7 -38.28 27.43 -20.43
CA LYS A 7 -37.05 28.17 -20.11
C LYS A 7 -36.77 28.21 -18.60
N LEU A 8 -37.81 28.41 -17.79
CA LEU A 8 -37.70 28.38 -16.32
C LEU A 8 -37.31 27.00 -15.80
N LEU A 9 -37.92 25.94 -16.35
CA LEU A 9 -37.58 24.55 -16.00
C LEU A 9 -36.12 24.24 -16.36
N LEU A 10 -35.68 24.64 -17.55
CA LEU A 10 -34.30 24.45 -18.00
C LEU A 10 -33.31 25.19 -17.08
N ALA A 11 -33.61 26.44 -16.72
CA ALA A 11 -32.78 27.23 -15.80
C ALA A 11 -32.69 26.55 -14.41
N LEU A 12 -33.80 26.01 -13.91
CA LEU A 12 -33.82 25.29 -12.63
C LEU A 12 -32.93 24.05 -12.67
N ILE A 13 -33.00 23.26 -13.75
CA ILE A 13 -32.17 22.05 -13.91
C ILE A 13 -30.68 22.40 -13.93
N ILE A 14 -30.30 23.48 -14.63
CA ILE A 14 -28.90 23.94 -14.71
C ILE A 14 -28.41 24.37 -13.32
N ILE A 15 -29.22 25.14 -12.59
CA ILE A 15 -28.86 25.59 -11.23
C ILE A 15 -28.73 24.41 -10.28
N LEU A 16 -29.65 23.44 -10.33
CA LEU A 16 -29.57 22.23 -9.52
C LEU A 16 -28.31 21.41 -9.82
N GLY A 17 -27.97 21.26 -11.11
CA GLY A 17 -26.76 20.55 -11.53
C GLY A 17 -25.49 21.23 -11.05
N LEU A 18 -25.40 22.56 -11.13
CA LEU A 18 -24.27 23.34 -10.62
C LEU A 18 -24.16 23.24 -9.10
N ALA A 19 -25.28 23.33 -8.37
CA ALA A 19 -25.30 23.20 -6.92
C ALA A 19 -24.86 21.79 -6.46
N ALA A 20 -25.40 20.75 -7.07
CA ALA A 20 -25.03 19.37 -6.79
C ALA A 20 -23.56 19.10 -7.12
N GLY A 21 -23.08 19.57 -8.28
CA GLY A 21 -21.69 19.45 -8.69
C GLY A 21 -20.72 20.18 -7.75
N TYR A 22 -21.09 21.38 -7.29
CA TYR A 22 -20.29 22.14 -6.31
C TYR A 22 -20.22 21.44 -4.95
N ILE A 23 -21.34 20.90 -4.47
CA ILE A 23 -21.37 20.14 -3.21
C ILE A 23 -20.51 18.87 -3.34
N TYR A 24 -20.63 18.15 -4.45
CA TYR A 24 -19.81 16.96 -4.71
C TYR A 24 -18.32 17.31 -4.75
N TYR A 25 -17.92 18.33 -5.51
CA TYR A 25 -16.53 18.73 -5.60
C TYR A 25 -15.96 19.23 -4.26
N SER A 26 -16.73 20.01 -3.50
CA SER A 26 -16.27 20.56 -2.23
C SER A 26 -16.17 19.51 -1.12
N GLN A 27 -17.08 18.54 -1.07
CA GLN A 27 -17.11 17.55 0.01
C GLN A 27 -16.38 16.24 -0.32
N PHE A 28 -16.34 15.81 -1.58
CA PHE A 28 -15.69 14.54 -1.96
C PHE A 28 -14.27 14.71 -2.53
N SER A 29 -13.93 15.83 -3.16
CA SER A 29 -12.59 16.00 -3.77
C SER A 29 -11.52 16.47 -2.79
N PHE A 30 -11.89 16.98 -1.62
CA PHE A 30 -10.95 17.23 -0.52
C PHE A 30 -10.81 15.96 0.33
N SER A 31 -10.23 14.92 -0.27
CA SER A 31 -9.55 13.90 0.52
C SER A 31 -8.44 14.61 1.28
N SER A 32 -8.64 14.79 2.58
CA SER A 32 -7.62 15.23 3.51
C SER A 32 -6.34 14.45 3.23
N SER A 33 -5.32 15.12 2.66
CA SER A 33 -3.97 14.59 2.69
C SER A 33 -3.71 14.23 4.15
N PRO A 34 -3.46 12.96 4.48
CA PRO A 34 -3.17 12.61 5.85
C PRO A 34 -1.97 13.47 6.25
N VAL A 35 -2.12 14.23 7.33
CA VAL A 35 -0.98 14.89 7.97
C VAL A 35 -0.03 13.75 8.31
N VAL A 36 0.99 13.56 7.48
CA VAL A 36 2.06 12.62 7.76
C VAL A 36 2.79 13.23 8.94
N ALA A 37 2.44 12.77 10.14
CA ALA A 37 3.24 13.07 11.32
C ALA A 37 4.70 12.76 10.97
N PRO A 38 5.65 13.68 11.22
CA PRO A 38 7.05 13.38 10.98
C PRO A 38 7.36 12.06 11.70
N LEU A 39 7.88 11.09 10.92
CA LEU A 39 8.27 9.81 11.47
C LEU A 39 9.16 10.08 12.69
N PRO A 40 8.90 9.43 13.84
CA PRO A 40 9.81 9.55 14.97
C PRO A 40 11.19 9.16 14.44
N ILE A 41 12.14 10.10 14.50
CA ILE A 41 13.53 9.81 14.21
C ILE A 41 13.95 8.82 15.29
N SER A 42 13.82 7.52 14.98
CA SER A 42 14.22 6.46 15.89
C SER A 42 15.75 6.53 15.96
N ALA A 43 16.21 7.27 16.96
CA ALA A 43 17.58 7.32 17.41
C ALA A 43 18.13 5.89 17.51
N LYS A 44 19.30 5.66 16.87
CA LYS A 44 20.11 4.44 16.89
C LYS A 44 19.32 3.15 16.61
N ASP A 45 19.61 2.57 15.46
CA ASP A 45 19.16 1.23 15.07
C ASP A 45 19.61 0.20 16.13
N ASP A 46 18.75 -0.07 17.10
CA ASP A 46 18.99 -1.02 18.18
C ASP A 46 18.35 -2.35 17.77
N LEU A 47 19.21 -3.31 17.41
CA LEU A 47 18.82 -4.67 16.99
C LEU A 47 18.02 -5.41 18.07
N LYS A 48 17.92 -4.87 19.28
CA LYS A 48 17.01 -5.35 20.34
C LYS A 48 15.56 -5.47 19.90
N LYS A 49 15.09 -4.68 18.94
CA LYS A 49 13.73 -4.81 18.39
C LYS A 49 13.50 -6.16 17.69
N PHE A 50 14.56 -6.83 17.26
CA PHE A 50 14.49 -8.16 16.65
C PHE A 50 14.58 -9.30 17.66
N GLU A 51 14.90 -9.03 18.93
CA GLU A 51 14.98 -10.06 19.98
C GLU A 51 13.65 -10.78 20.20
N THR A 52 12.54 -10.05 20.07
CA THR A 52 11.19 -10.59 20.21
C THR A 52 10.54 -10.93 18.86
N LEU A 53 11.25 -10.73 17.75
CA LEU A 53 10.73 -11.02 16.41
C LEU A 53 10.59 -12.54 16.22
N LYS A 54 9.37 -13.03 16.37
CA LYS A 54 9.00 -14.39 15.98
C LYS A 54 8.51 -14.36 14.54
N ILE A 55 9.34 -14.82 13.61
CA ILE A 55 8.96 -14.96 12.20
C ILE A 55 7.95 -16.10 12.09
N ASN A 56 6.73 -15.79 11.66
CA ASN A 56 5.69 -16.78 11.42
C ASN A 56 5.84 -17.35 10.00
N PHE A 57 6.30 -18.61 9.92
CA PHE A 57 6.50 -19.33 8.66
C PHE A 57 5.25 -20.09 8.16
N SER A 58 4.09 -19.97 8.80
CA SER A 58 2.85 -20.67 8.39
C SER A 58 2.36 -20.30 6.99
N ILE A 59 2.81 -19.18 6.42
CA ILE A 59 2.58 -18.86 5.00
C ILE A 59 3.12 -19.98 4.08
N LEU A 60 4.23 -20.62 4.46
CA LEU A 60 4.87 -21.69 3.69
C LEU A 60 4.09 -23.02 3.76
N ASP A 61 3.13 -23.15 4.67
CA ASP A 61 2.27 -24.34 4.77
C ASP A 61 1.20 -24.39 3.68
N ASN A 62 0.93 -23.26 3.02
CA ASN A 62 -0.05 -23.18 1.95
C ASN A 62 0.44 -23.94 0.70
N ALA A 63 -0.46 -24.74 0.12
CA ALA A 63 -0.19 -25.61 -1.02
C ALA A 63 0.47 -24.89 -2.21
N LYS A 64 0.16 -23.61 -2.43
CA LYS A 64 0.77 -22.79 -3.49
C LYS A 64 2.27 -22.58 -3.30
N TYR A 65 2.76 -22.52 -2.06
CA TYR A 65 4.20 -22.36 -1.79
C TYR A 65 4.93 -23.70 -1.81
N LYS A 66 4.24 -24.80 -1.47
CA LYS A 66 4.78 -26.16 -1.58
C LYS A 66 4.94 -26.63 -3.02
N SER A 67 4.18 -26.07 -3.95
CA SER A 67 4.30 -26.33 -5.39
C SER A 67 5.38 -25.49 -6.07
N LEU A 68 6.06 -24.58 -5.35
CA LEU A 68 7.17 -23.83 -5.94
C LEU A 68 8.35 -24.77 -6.14
N GLU A 69 8.80 -24.89 -7.39
CA GLU A 69 10.03 -25.61 -7.70
C GLU A 69 11.23 -24.84 -7.14
N VAL A 70 12.14 -25.58 -6.50
CA VAL A 70 13.42 -25.02 -6.10
C VAL A 70 14.32 -25.00 -7.33
N PHE A 71 14.58 -23.80 -7.85
CA PHE A 71 15.52 -23.62 -8.95
C PHE A 71 16.93 -23.35 -8.40
N GLY A 72 17.89 -24.22 -8.73
CA GLY A 72 19.27 -24.13 -8.29
C GLY A 72 19.66 -25.22 -7.28
N GLU A 73 20.92 -25.22 -6.85
CA GLU A 73 21.41 -26.16 -5.83
C GLU A 73 20.95 -25.74 -4.44
N SER A 74 20.37 -26.67 -3.68
CA SER A 74 20.01 -26.46 -2.28
C SER A 74 20.41 -27.68 -1.45
N PRO A 75 21.30 -27.53 -0.45
CA PRO A 75 22.04 -26.31 -0.13
C PRO A 75 23.05 -25.94 -1.24
N VAL A 76 23.26 -24.64 -1.45
CA VAL A 76 24.24 -24.14 -2.43
C VAL A 76 25.63 -24.60 -2.02
N VAL A 77 26.33 -25.31 -2.90
CA VAL A 77 27.76 -25.59 -2.73
C VAL A 77 28.52 -24.35 -3.22
N PRO A 78 29.18 -23.59 -2.33
CA PRO A 78 29.89 -22.40 -2.75
C PRO A 78 31.05 -22.78 -3.68
N GLY A 79 31.26 -21.99 -4.74
CA GLY A 79 32.43 -22.13 -5.61
C GLY A 79 33.73 -21.73 -4.89
N VAL A 80 34.83 -21.67 -5.64
CA VAL A 80 36.20 -21.44 -5.10
C VAL A 80 36.35 -20.18 -4.24
N THR A 81 35.51 -19.16 -4.46
CA THR A 81 35.49 -17.90 -3.71
C THR A 81 34.33 -17.79 -2.73
N GLY A 82 33.43 -18.78 -2.67
CA GLY A 82 32.25 -18.75 -1.83
C GLY A 82 32.54 -19.24 -0.40
N LYS A 83 31.89 -18.64 0.59
CA LYS A 83 31.95 -19.11 1.98
C LYS A 83 30.96 -20.26 2.20
N LYS A 84 31.46 -21.37 2.73
CA LYS A 84 30.62 -22.52 3.14
C LYS A 84 29.73 -22.18 4.33
N ASP A 85 30.19 -21.28 5.20
CA ASP A 85 29.41 -20.68 6.26
C ASP A 85 29.51 -19.16 6.15
N ILE A 86 28.39 -18.53 5.81
CA ILE A 86 28.30 -17.07 5.64
C ILE A 86 28.36 -16.30 6.97
N PHE A 87 28.21 -17.01 8.09
CA PHE A 87 28.29 -16.44 9.43
C PHE A 87 29.60 -16.78 10.15
N ALA A 88 30.48 -17.58 9.53
CA ALA A 88 31.80 -17.82 10.07
C ALA A 88 32.62 -16.51 10.07
N PRO A 89 33.32 -16.20 11.18
CA PRO A 89 34.05 -14.94 11.34
C PRO A 89 35.22 -14.78 10.34
N PHE A 90 35.68 -15.88 9.73
CA PHE A 90 36.69 -15.91 8.66
C PHE A 90 36.41 -17.07 7.72
#